data_AF-A0A329ZK48-F1
#
_entry.id   AF-A0A329ZK48-F1
#
_cell.length_a   1.000
_cell.length_b   1.000
_cell.length_c   1.000
_cell.angle_alpha   90.00
_cell.angle_beta   90.00
_cell.angle_gamma   90.00
#
_symmetry.space_group_name_H-M   'P 1'
#
loop_
_entity.id
_entity.type
_entity.pdbx_description
1 polymer ?
#
loop_
_entity_poly.entity_id
_entity_poly.type
_entity_poly.pdbx_seq_one_letter_code
_entity_poly.pdbx_strand_id
1 'polypeptide(L)'
;SKKEETGVQASIDANGRLNLTSTDGRAIMVTGSVAGAGGTAEAFMGIMGISSGGVHVGRLSLNRTDSSDIKLSGVGVSLVGFTGDVAQTTQNLRGTKNAFSNDVASAIGANANAMIGIDNANGITAGVTTLFGAMAVMNIAESAIRQLDSVRA
;
A
#
# COMPACT_ATOMS: atom_id res chain seq x y z
N SER A 1 -27.91 -5.13 -1.24
CA SER A 1 -26.86 -6.08 -1.65
C SER A 1 -25.87 -6.24 -0.50
N LYS A 2 -25.38 -7.45 -0.20
CA LYS A 2 -24.44 -7.69 0.92
C LYS A 2 -23.14 -6.86 0.83
N LYS A 3 -22.79 -6.39 -0.37
CA LYS A 3 -21.74 -5.40 -0.62
C LYS A 3 -21.99 -4.06 0.06
N GLU A 4 -23.23 -3.56 0.07
CA GLU A 4 -23.57 -2.27 0.72
C GLU A 4 -23.57 -2.38 2.25
N GLU A 5 -23.86 -3.58 2.77
CA GLU A 5 -23.83 -3.88 4.21
C GLU A 5 -22.40 -4.06 4.72
N THR A 6 -21.58 -4.83 4.00
CA THR A 6 -20.19 -5.15 4.40
C THR A 6 -19.17 -4.14 3.90
N GLY A 7 -19.42 -3.41 2.81
CA GLY A 7 -18.51 -2.43 2.22
C GLY A 7 -17.30 -3.07 1.52
N VAL A 8 -17.35 -4.38 1.29
CA VAL A 8 -16.28 -5.17 0.67
C VAL A 8 -16.69 -5.55 -0.74
N GLN A 9 -15.81 -5.30 -1.70
CA GLN A 9 -15.89 -5.79 -3.07
C GLN A 9 -14.90 -6.91 -3.28
N ALA A 10 -15.39 -8.04 -3.79
CA ALA A 10 -14.55 -9.14 -4.23
C ALA A 10 -14.33 -9.01 -5.74
N SER A 11 -13.07 -9.15 -6.18
CA SER A 11 -12.71 -9.23 -7.59
C SER A 11 -11.61 -10.27 -7.81
N ILE A 12 -11.45 -10.73 -9.04
CA ILE A 12 -10.37 -11.62 -9.44
C ILE A 12 -9.43 -10.83 -10.35
N ASP A 13 -8.13 -10.90 -10.08
CA ASP A 13 -7.09 -10.29 -10.91
C ASP A 13 -6.83 -11.11 -12.18
N ALA A 14 -6.13 -10.53 -13.17
CA ALA A 14 -5.67 -11.19 -14.39
C ALA A 14 -4.87 -12.48 -14.11
N ASN A 15 -4.20 -12.56 -12.95
CA ASN A 15 -3.46 -13.72 -12.51
C ASN A 15 -4.31 -14.77 -11.75
N GLY A 16 -5.64 -14.59 -11.69
CA GLY A 16 -6.56 -15.51 -11.00
C GLY A 16 -6.55 -15.39 -9.47
N ARG A 17 -5.87 -14.39 -8.90
CA ARG A 17 -5.84 -14.13 -7.45
C ARG A 17 -7.15 -13.48 -7.02
N LEU A 18 -7.73 -13.90 -5.89
CA LEU A 18 -8.87 -13.19 -5.29
C LEU A 18 -8.38 -11.94 -4.56
N ASN A 19 -9.02 -10.80 -4.84
CA ASN A 19 -8.79 -9.54 -4.18
C ASN A 19 -10.05 -9.09 -3.45
N LEU A 20 -9.92 -8.73 -2.18
CA LEU A 20 -10.98 -8.17 -1.36
C LEU A 20 -10.64 -6.72 -1.06
N THR A 21 -11.41 -5.79 -1.62
CA THR A 21 -11.19 -4.35 -1.43
C THR A 21 -12.33 -3.72 -0.65
N SER A 22 -12.01 -3.00 0.41
CA SER A 22 -12.99 -2.16 1.10
C SER A 22 -13.12 -0.82 0.38
N THR A 23 -14.34 -0.40 0.09
CA THR A 23 -14.60 0.86 -0.63
C THR A 23 -14.42 2.10 0.21
N ASP A 24 -14.70 1.97 1.50
CA ASP A 24 -14.80 3.08 2.45
C ASP A 24 -13.70 3.04 3.51
N GLY A 25 -12.70 2.16 3.32
CA GLY A 25 -11.54 2.04 4.21
C GLY A 25 -11.82 1.28 5.51
N ARG A 26 -12.90 0.50 5.57
CA ARG A 26 -13.19 -0.38 6.70
C ARG A 26 -12.24 -1.57 6.75
N ALA A 27 -12.00 -2.04 7.98
CA ALA A 27 -11.28 -3.28 8.20
C ALA A 27 -12.04 -4.46 7.60
N ILE A 28 -11.31 -5.36 6.94
CA ILE A 28 -11.85 -6.61 6.41
C ILE A 28 -11.53 -7.71 7.42
N MET A 29 -12.57 -8.30 7.98
CA MET A 29 -12.48 -9.48 8.81
C MET A 29 -13.31 -10.58 8.17
N VAL A 30 -12.64 -11.67 7.79
CA VAL A 30 -13.31 -12.85 7.22
C VAL A 30 -13.40 -13.91 8.32
N THR A 31 -14.63 -14.32 8.63
CA THR A 31 -14.92 -15.38 9.59
C THR A 31 -15.73 -16.48 8.91
N GLY A 32 -15.59 -17.72 9.38
CA GLY A 32 -16.24 -18.90 8.81
C GLY A 32 -15.26 -19.99 8.38
N SER A 33 -15.79 -21.06 7.78
CA SER A 33 -15.05 -22.20 7.23
C SER A 33 -15.37 -22.38 5.75
N VAL A 34 -14.39 -22.68 4.90
CA VAL A 34 -14.65 -23.03 3.50
C VAL A 34 -15.22 -24.45 3.43
N ALA A 35 -16.45 -24.60 2.92
CA ALA A 35 -17.02 -25.91 2.65
C ALA A 35 -16.24 -26.60 1.51
N GLY A 36 -15.60 -27.74 1.79
CA GLY A 36 -14.89 -28.56 0.80
C GLY A 36 -13.36 -28.58 0.93
N ALA A 37 -12.75 -27.72 1.75
CA ALA A 37 -11.37 -27.84 2.18
C ALA A 37 -11.37 -28.41 3.60
N GLY A 38 -11.02 -29.70 3.76
CA GLY A 38 -11.19 -30.48 4.99
C GLY A 38 -10.93 -29.71 6.29
N GLY A 39 -12.01 -29.23 6.91
CA GLY A 39 -12.19 -28.93 8.35
C GLY A 39 -11.15 -28.10 9.10
N THR A 40 -10.15 -27.52 8.43
CA THR A 40 -9.01 -26.86 9.11
C THR A 40 -9.03 -25.36 8.82
N ALA A 41 -8.81 -24.56 9.86
CA ALA A 41 -8.79 -23.09 9.83
C ALA A 41 -7.74 -22.51 8.84
N GLU A 42 -6.83 -23.35 8.36
CA GLU A 42 -5.75 -23.07 7.42
C GLU A 42 -6.21 -22.86 5.95
N ALA A 43 -7.45 -23.23 5.61
CA ALA A 43 -7.96 -23.08 4.23
C ALA A 43 -8.00 -21.62 3.75
N PHE A 44 -8.18 -20.66 4.65
CA PHE A 44 -8.13 -19.23 4.33
C PHE A 44 -6.69 -18.70 4.17
N MET A 45 -5.71 -19.29 4.85
CA MET A 45 -4.30 -18.89 4.74
C MET A 45 -3.71 -19.28 3.39
N GLY A 46 -4.03 -20.47 2.88
CA GLY A 46 -3.47 -20.99 1.62
C GLY A 46 -4.00 -20.32 0.35
N ILE A 47 -5.26 -19.84 0.34
CA ILE A 47 -5.90 -19.26 -0.85
C ILE A 47 -6.00 -17.72 -0.76
N MET A 48 -6.25 -17.17 0.44
CA MET A 48 -6.48 -15.72 0.63
C MET A 48 -5.31 -15.00 1.32
N GLY A 49 -4.39 -15.72 1.97
CA GLY A 49 -3.35 -15.09 2.79
C GLY A 49 -3.89 -14.34 4.02
N ILE A 50 -5.14 -14.62 4.42
CA ILE A 50 -5.86 -14.01 5.54
C ILE A 50 -6.17 -15.13 6.54
N SER A 51 -5.72 -15.01 7.80
CA SER A 51 -6.03 -16.04 8.80
C SER A 51 -7.54 -16.01 9.08
N SER A 52 -8.15 -17.16 9.39
CA SER A 52 -9.54 -17.15 9.89
C SER A 52 -9.62 -16.28 11.15
N GLY A 53 -10.48 -15.25 11.14
CA GLY A 53 -10.55 -14.25 12.23
C GLY A 53 -9.44 -13.19 12.22
N GLY A 54 -8.56 -13.18 11.22
CA GLY A 54 -7.58 -12.12 11.00
C GLY A 54 -8.27 -10.83 10.55
N VAL A 55 -8.01 -9.73 11.25
CA VAL A 55 -8.49 -8.39 10.87
C VAL A 55 -7.43 -7.72 10.00
N HIS A 56 -7.76 -7.48 8.74
CA HIS A 56 -6.92 -6.71 7.82
C HIS A 56 -7.43 -5.28 7.74
N VAL A 57 -6.67 -4.36 8.31
CA VAL A 57 -6.98 -2.92 8.35
C VAL A 57 -6.35 -2.12 7.20
N GLY A 58 -5.67 -2.81 6.27
CA GLY A 58 -4.89 -2.17 5.22
C GLY A 58 -3.59 -1.56 5.74
N ARG A 59 -3.05 -0.59 5.01
CA ARG A 59 -1.85 0.17 5.37
C ARG A 59 -2.12 1.66 5.22
N LEU A 60 -1.44 2.47 6.02
CA LEU A 60 -1.42 3.91 5.83
C LEU A 60 -0.11 4.32 5.15
N SER A 61 -0.22 5.16 4.13
CA SER A 61 0.91 5.82 3.48
C SER A 61 0.88 7.30 3.86
N LEU A 62 2.01 7.80 4.35
CA LEU A 62 2.16 9.20 4.73
C LEU A 62 3.16 9.83 3.76
N ASN A 63 2.78 10.95 3.16
CA ASN A 63 3.65 11.69 2.27
C ASN A 63 3.84 13.11 2.79
N ARG A 64 5.09 13.54 2.82
CA ARG A 64 5.48 14.90 3.19
C ARG A 64 6.30 15.48 2.05
N THR A 65 6.00 16.71 1.69
CA THR A 65 6.61 17.42 0.56
C THR A 65 7.80 18.27 0.97
N ASP A 66 8.16 18.29 2.26
CA ASP A 66 9.38 18.89 2.76
C ASP A 66 10.51 17.84 2.85
N SER A 67 11.76 18.30 3.01
CA SER A 67 12.92 17.42 3.21
C SER A 67 13.02 16.82 4.63
N SER A 68 12.04 17.07 5.50
CA SER A 68 12.02 16.58 6.88
C SER A 68 11.21 15.28 7.00
N ASP A 69 11.58 14.48 8.00
CA ASP A 69 10.90 13.22 8.29
C ASP A 69 9.51 13.43 8.94
N ILE A 70 8.62 12.45 8.76
CA ILE A 70 7.30 12.42 9.38
C ILE A 70 7.43 11.71 10.73
N LYS A 71 7.69 12.51 11.77
CA LYS A 71 7.72 11.99 13.14
C LYS A 71 6.32 11.60 13.59
N LEU A 72 6.04 10.30 13.64
CA LEU A 72 4.81 9.75 14.19
C LEU A 72 5.02 9.32 15.64
N SER A 73 4.36 10.00 16.58
CA SER A 73 4.33 9.63 18.00
C SER A 73 2.92 9.78 18.56
N GLY A 74 2.44 8.80 19.31
CA GLY A 74 1.12 8.85 19.92
C GLY A 74 0.65 7.51 20.49
N VAL A 75 -0.58 7.48 21.00
CA VAL A 75 -1.25 6.25 21.43
C VAL A 75 -1.82 5.55 20.21
N GLY A 76 -1.68 4.22 20.12
CA GLY A 76 -2.30 3.43 19.05
C GLY A 76 -1.52 3.34 17.73
N VAL A 77 -0.27 3.82 17.68
CA VAL A 77 0.61 3.72 16.48
C VAL A 77 0.77 2.26 16.01
N SER A 78 0.75 1.31 16.94
CA SER A 78 0.76 -0.13 16.64
C SER A 78 -0.48 -0.63 15.90
N LEU A 79 -1.65 -0.02 16.10
CA LEU A 79 -2.90 -0.45 15.45
C LEU A 79 -2.90 -0.11 13.96
N VAL A 80 -2.22 0.98 13.59
CA VAL A 80 -2.12 1.48 12.21
C VAL A 80 -0.89 0.90 11.49
N GLY A 81 -0.17 -0.02 12.13
CA GLY A 81 0.94 -0.77 11.50
C GLY A 81 2.25 0.00 11.36
N PHE A 82 2.47 1.07 12.14
CA PHE A 82 3.74 1.83 12.16
C PHE A 82 4.68 1.41 13.29
N THR A 83 4.46 0.25 13.90
CA THR A 83 5.39 -0.35 14.85
C THR A 83 6.25 -1.39 14.13
N GLY A 84 7.58 -1.31 14.25
CA GLY A 84 8.53 -2.20 13.56
C GLY A 84 9.07 -1.63 12.24
N ASP A 85 9.31 -2.51 11.26
CA ASP A 85 9.91 -2.15 9.96
C ASP A 85 8.90 -1.42 9.06
N VAL A 86 9.02 -0.10 9.02
CA VAL A 86 8.25 0.77 8.12
C VAL A 86 9.13 1.18 6.95
N ALA A 87 8.62 1.03 5.72
CA ALA A 87 9.29 1.52 4.53
C ALA A 87 9.23 3.06 4.51
N GLN A 88 10.39 3.70 4.58
CA GLN A 88 10.55 5.16 4.55
C GLN A 88 11.64 5.53 3.54
N THR A 89 11.42 6.58 2.75
CA THR A 89 12.41 7.10 1.80
C THR A 89 12.16 8.58 1.54
N THR A 90 13.22 9.32 1.27
CA THR A 90 13.13 10.67 0.70
C THR A 90 13.60 10.61 -0.74
N GLN A 91 12.82 11.16 -1.68
CA GLN A 91 13.18 11.21 -3.09
C GLN A 91 13.17 12.64 -3.63
N ASN A 92 14.23 12.97 -4.37
CA ASN A 92 14.40 14.26 -5.01
C ASN A 92 13.94 14.22 -6.47
N LEU A 93 13.67 15.38 -7.08
CA LEU A 93 13.26 15.45 -8.49
C LEU A 93 14.27 14.78 -9.45
N ARG A 94 15.57 14.80 -9.13
CA ARG A 94 16.58 14.08 -9.93
C ARG A 94 16.38 12.55 -9.88
N GLY A 95 15.86 12.01 -8.78
CA GLY A 95 15.62 10.59 -8.60
C GLY A 95 14.53 10.03 -9.52
N THR A 96 13.66 10.89 -10.08
CA THR A 96 12.59 10.48 -11.00
C THR A 96 13.09 10.22 -12.43
N LYS A 97 14.36 10.49 -12.73
CA LYS A 97 14.97 10.21 -14.05
C LYS A 97 15.18 8.71 -14.29
N ASN A 98 15.35 7.94 -13.23
CA ASN A 98 15.53 6.49 -13.29
C ASN A 98 14.30 5.79 -12.68
N ALA A 99 14.17 4.48 -12.91
CA ALA A 99 13.17 3.68 -12.21
C ALA A 99 13.38 3.74 -10.70
N PHE A 100 12.29 3.76 -9.94
CA PHE A 100 12.29 3.66 -8.49
C PHE A 100 12.66 2.24 -8.07
N SER A 101 13.56 2.08 -7.09
CA SER A 101 13.92 0.77 -6.54
C SER A 101 12.76 0.13 -5.77
N ASN A 102 12.90 -1.13 -5.38
CA ASN A 102 11.89 -1.84 -4.58
C ASN A 102 11.60 -1.13 -3.24
N ASP A 103 12.62 -0.59 -2.57
CA ASP A 103 12.43 0.14 -1.31
C ASP A 103 11.58 1.39 -1.51
N VAL A 104 11.81 2.11 -2.61
CA VAL A 104 11.00 3.29 -2.97
C VAL A 104 9.59 2.86 -3.36
N ALA A 105 9.44 1.79 -4.13
CA ALA A 105 8.14 1.22 -4.49
C ALA A 105 7.31 0.84 -3.25
N SER A 106 7.96 0.27 -2.23
CA SER A 106 7.31 -0.04 -0.97
C SER A 106 6.92 1.22 -0.19
N ALA A 107 7.82 2.21 -0.12
CA ALA A 107 7.58 3.45 0.63
C ALA A 107 6.47 4.32 0.01
N ILE A 108 6.33 4.34 -1.33
CA ILE A 108 5.24 5.06 -2.02
C ILE A 108 3.90 4.31 -1.98
N GLY A 109 3.86 3.10 -1.42
CA GLY A 109 2.64 2.30 -1.26
C GLY A 109 2.26 1.43 -2.46
N ALA A 110 3.18 1.19 -3.40
CA ALA A 110 2.89 0.36 -4.57
C ALA A 110 2.84 -1.15 -4.23
N ASN A 111 3.57 -1.57 -3.19
CA ASN A 111 3.59 -2.94 -2.72
C ASN A 111 2.49 -3.15 -1.66
N ALA A 112 1.27 -3.44 -2.10
CA ALA A 112 0.15 -3.60 -1.16
C ALA A 112 0.24 -4.87 -0.30
N ASN A 113 0.88 -5.93 -0.81
CA ASN A 113 1.16 -7.17 -0.10
C ASN A 113 2.47 -7.81 -0.60
N ALA A 114 2.92 -8.89 0.05
CA ALA A 114 4.16 -9.57 -0.31
C ALA A 114 4.17 -10.09 -1.76
N MET A 115 3.02 -10.51 -2.29
CA MET A 115 2.92 -11.00 -3.67
C MET A 115 3.12 -9.89 -4.71
N ILE A 116 2.52 -8.71 -4.48
CA ILE A 116 2.75 -7.53 -5.31
C ILE A 116 4.18 -7.02 -5.15
N GLY A 117 4.78 -7.17 -3.95
CA GLY A 117 6.18 -6.87 -3.71
C GLY A 117 7.14 -7.75 -4.52
N ILE A 118 6.78 -9.00 -4.82
CA ILE A 118 7.53 -9.87 -5.73
C ILE A 118 7.37 -9.35 -7.17
N ASP A 119 6.15 -9.00 -7.58
CA ASP A 119 5.88 -8.49 -8.93
C ASP A 119 6.67 -7.18 -9.20
N ASN A 120 6.86 -6.35 -8.16
CA ASN A 120 7.63 -5.10 -8.20
C ASN A 120 9.10 -5.25 -7.75
N ALA A 121 9.65 -6.47 -7.67
CA ALA A 121 11.00 -6.70 -7.15
C ALA A 121 12.11 -5.96 -7.92
N ASN A 122 11.89 -5.74 -9.22
CA ASN A 122 12.80 -4.97 -10.09
C ASN A 122 12.57 -3.46 -10.03
N GLY A 123 11.71 -2.98 -9.13
CA GLY A 123 11.33 -1.59 -9.01
C GLY A 123 10.18 -1.20 -9.93
N ILE A 124 9.82 0.09 -9.90
CA ILE A 124 8.72 0.66 -10.66
C ILE A 124 9.25 1.82 -11.51
N THR A 125 8.87 1.87 -12.78
CA THR A 125 9.23 2.98 -13.66
C THR A 125 8.69 4.30 -13.10
N ALA A 126 9.60 5.24 -12.84
CA ALA A 126 9.25 6.62 -12.52
C ALA A 126 8.73 7.34 -13.76
N GLY A 127 7.74 8.22 -13.58
CA GLY A 127 7.08 8.96 -14.67
C GLY A 127 5.58 8.67 -14.71
N VAL A 128 4.96 8.79 -15.88
CA VAL A 128 3.49 8.70 -16.06
C VAL A 128 2.99 7.36 -16.55
N THR A 129 3.88 6.40 -16.78
CA THR A 129 3.54 5.08 -17.38
C THR A 129 3.02 4.08 -16.35
N THR A 130 3.21 4.36 -15.06
CA THR A 130 2.70 3.55 -13.95
C THR A 130 1.87 4.44 -13.02
N LEU A 131 0.79 3.90 -12.45
CA LEU A 131 -0.08 4.67 -11.56
C LEU A 131 0.69 5.22 -10.34
N PHE A 132 1.43 4.34 -9.67
CA PHE A 132 2.21 4.71 -8.49
C PHE A 132 3.42 5.59 -8.84
N GLY A 133 4.07 5.37 -9.98
CA GLY A 133 5.13 6.27 -10.46
C GLY A 133 4.59 7.67 -10.73
N ALA A 134 3.41 7.79 -11.34
CA ALA A 134 2.80 9.09 -11.66
C ALA A 134 2.44 9.86 -10.40
N MET A 135 1.83 9.18 -9.43
CA MET A 135 1.51 9.75 -8.12
C MET A 135 2.76 10.20 -7.37
N ALA A 136 3.82 9.38 -7.36
CA ALA A 136 5.07 9.73 -6.70
C ALA A 136 5.75 10.95 -7.37
N VAL A 137 5.84 10.97 -8.71
CA VAL A 137 6.46 12.09 -9.44
C VAL A 137 5.67 13.38 -9.29
N MET A 138 4.34 13.33 -9.24
CA MET A 138 3.51 14.51 -9.00
C MET A 138 3.84 15.18 -7.66
N ASN A 139 3.93 14.40 -6.59
CA ASN A 139 4.27 14.92 -5.27
C ASN A 139 5.70 15.47 -5.19
N ILE A 140 6.65 14.81 -5.86
CA ILE A 140 8.05 15.27 -5.93
C ILE A 140 8.14 16.58 -6.74
N ALA A 141 7.40 16.68 -7.84
CA ALA A 141 7.35 17.91 -8.64
C ALA A 141 6.71 19.06 -7.84
N GLU A 142 5.65 18.80 -7.09
CA GLU A 142 5.01 19.78 -6.23
C GLU A 142 5.97 20.27 -5.12
N SER A 143 6.74 19.37 -4.50
CA SER A 143 7.81 19.72 -3.57
C SER A 143 8.87 20.63 -4.22
N ALA A 144 9.33 20.27 -5.41
CA ALA A 144 10.34 21.04 -6.14
C ALA A 144 9.85 22.44 -6.54
N ILE A 145 8.57 22.58 -6.92
CA ILE A 145 7.96 23.89 -7.21
C ILE A 145 7.92 24.75 -5.95
N ARG A 146 7.49 24.21 -4.80
CA ARG A 146 7.49 24.95 -3.52
C ARG A 146 8.89 25.44 -3.14
N GLN A 147 9.90 24.60 -3.30
CA GLN A 147 11.30 24.99 -3.05
C GLN A 147 11.76 26.09 -4.02
N LEU A 148 11.42 25.97 -5.31
CA LEU A 148 11.74 26.99 -6.31
C LEU A 148 11.07 28.33 -5.99
N ASP A 149 9.79 28.32 -5.62
CA ASP A 149 9.04 29.52 -5.26
C ASP A 149 9.62 30.17 -3.99
N SER A 150 10.07 29.38 -3.01
CA SER A 150 10.73 29.90 -1.80
C SER A 150 12.05 30.63 -2.08
N VAL A 151 12.75 30.30 -3.17
CA VAL A 151 13.99 30.95 -3.60
C VAL A 151 13.70 32.16 -4.49
N ARG A 152 12.52 32.22 -5.12
CA ARG A 152 12.10 33.32 -6.00
C ARG A 152 11.49 34.51 -5.24
N ALA A 153 10.99 34.29 -4.02
CA ALA A 153 10.46 35.31 -3.12
C ALA A 153 11.58 36.07 -2.39
#